data_AF-A0A919FAT7-F1
#
_entry.id   AF-A0A919FAT7-F1
#
_cell.length_a   1.000
_cell.length_b   1.000
_cell.length_c   1.000
_cell.angle_alpha   90.00
_cell.angle_beta   90.00
_cell.angle_gamma   90.00
#
_symmetry.space_group_name_H-M   'P 1'
#
loop_
_entity.id
_entity.type
_entity.pdbx_description
1 polymer ?
#
loop_
_entity_poly.entity_id
_entity_poly.type
_entity_poly.pdbx_seq_one_letter_code
_entity_poly.pdbx_strand_id
1 'polypeptide(L)'
;MDTNTQPGAIELIRLTCFTQSVSVRLRSTAPTHEGNGVRYYAADAVITSDFVNGTVPLGFDSDDLTDWGLLLNAAAEAERDGALDDPFKADWPRAGRTAYLRFIAHDPYLVEVHDGPSTRIVVSVPLDMGEEWIAESRERLTAARAALGE
;
A
#
# COMPACT_ATOMS: atom_id res chain seq x y z
N MET A 1 -14.01 -10.09 -16.35
CA MET A 1 -12.90 -11.01 -16.70
C MET A 1 -11.65 -10.17 -16.65
N ASP A 2 -11.07 -10.05 -15.45
CA ASP A 2 -10.02 -9.09 -15.14
C ASP A 2 -8.70 -9.57 -15.73
N THR A 3 -8.26 -8.97 -16.82
CA THR A 3 -7.07 -9.37 -17.58
C THR A 3 -5.75 -8.84 -17.03
N ASN A 4 -5.73 -8.29 -15.81
CA ASN A 4 -4.53 -7.60 -15.27
C ASN A 4 -3.98 -8.16 -13.96
N THR A 5 -4.35 -9.38 -13.56
CA THR A 5 -3.62 -10.10 -12.50
C THR A 5 -2.67 -11.07 -13.17
N GLN A 6 -1.41 -10.67 -13.33
CA GLN A 6 -0.36 -11.59 -13.72
C GLN A 6 -0.24 -12.65 -12.60
N PRO A 7 -0.60 -13.92 -12.84
CA PRO A 7 -0.59 -14.94 -11.80
C PRO A 7 0.86 -15.13 -11.33
N GLY A 8 1.15 -14.73 -10.08
CA GLY A 8 2.48 -14.82 -9.47
C GLY A 8 3.12 -13.50 -9.02
N ALA A 9 2.50 -12.34 -9.27
CA ALA A 9 2.97 -11.08 -8.69
C ALA A 9 2.68 -11.04 -7.18
N ILE A 10 3.70 -10.77 -6.37
CA ILE A 10 3.56 -10.69 -4.92
C ILE A 10 2.93 -9.35 -4.56
N GLU A 11 1.78 -9.38 -3.91
CA GLU A 11 1.08 -8.19 -3.42
C GLU A 11 1.50 -7.91 -1.97
N LEU A 12 2.24 -6.82 -1.78
CA LEU A 12 2.65 -6.36 -0.45
C LEU A 12 1.47 -5.70 0.28
N ILE A 13 0.70 -4.89 -0.46
CA ILE A 13 -0.50 -4.24 0.04
C ILE A 13 -1.65 -4.62 -0.88
N ARG A 14 -2.79 -4.96 -0.30
CA ARG A 14 -4.04 -5.11 -1.03
C ARG A 14 -5.18 -4.60 -0.15
N LEU A 15 -5.77 -3.49 -0.56
CA LEU A 15 -6.90 -2.85 0.09
C LEU A 15 -8.04 -2.89 -0.91
N THR A 16 -9.18 -3.46 -0.53
CA THR A 16 -10.26 -3.72 -1.47
C THR A 16 -11.60 -3.60 -0.78
N CYS A 17 -12.59 -3.13 -1.54
CA CYS A 17 -14.00 -3.33 -1.25
C CYS A 17 -14.66 -4.00 -2.47
N PHE A 18 -15.99 -4.04 -2.53
CA PHE A 18 -16.73 -4.80 -3.55
C PHE A 18 -16.36 -4.47 -5.00
N THR A 19 -16.18 -3.20 -5.33
CA THR A 19 -16.01 -2.73 -6.73
C THR A 19 -14.66 -2.10 -7.02
N GLN A 20 -13.82 -1.89 -6.01
CA GLN A 20 -12.56 -1.19 -6.19
C GLN A 20 -11.49 -1.62 -5.21
N SER A 21 -10.24 -1.43 -5.63
CA SER A 21 -9.07 -1.78 -4.85
C SER A 21 -7.88 -0.87 -5.15
N VAL A 22 -7.02 -0.74 -4.15
CA VAL A 22 -5.67 -0.20 -4.26
C VAL A 22 -4.71 -1.29 -3.80
N SER A 23 -3.76 -1.65 -4.65
CA SER A 23 -2.76 -2.68 -4.34
C SER A 23 -1.36 -2.19 -4.65
N VAL A 24 -0.38 -2.73 -3.94
CA VAL A 24 1.05 -2.53 -4.19
C VAL A 24 1.63 -3.88 -4.58
N ARG A 25 2.08 -3.97 -5.83
CA ARG A 25 2.56 -5.20 -6.45
C ARG A 25 4.05 -5.11 -6.70
N LEU A 26 4.80 -6.08 -6.18
CA LEU A 26 6.22 -6.21 -6.49
C LEU A 26 6.41 -6.49 -7.99
N ARG A 27 7.31 -5.72 -8.63
CA ARG A 27 7.74 -6.01 -10.01
C ARG A 27 8.72 -7.17 -10.07
N SER A 28 9.51 -7.34 -9.00
CA SER A 28 10.54 -8.35 -8.86
C SER A 28 10.83 -8.58 -7.38
N THR A 29 11.19 -9.79 -7.00
CA THR A 29 11.72 -10.11 -5.66
C THR A 29 13.20 -9.81 -5.52
N ALA A 30 13.92 -9.62 -6.64
CA ALA A 30 15.30 -9.17 -6.61
C ALA A 30 15.37 -7.66 -6.37
N PRO A 31 16.24 -7.18 -5.46
CA PRO A 31 16.41 -5.75 -5.25
C PRO A 31 16.93 -5.08 -6.53
N THR A 32 16.40 -3.90 -6.83
CA THR A 32 16.85 -3.06 -7.94
C THR A 32 18.20 -2.40 -7.63
N HIS A 33 18.44 -2.11 -6.35
CA HIS A 33 19.69 -1.57 -5.85
C HIS A 33 19.91 -2.04 -4.41
N GLU A 34 21.14 -2.30 -4.05
CA GLU A 34 21.54 -2.60 -2.66
C GLU A 34 22.73 -1.72 -2.30
N GLY A 35 22.63 -1.00 -1.18
CA GLY A 35 23.71 -0.12 -0.73
C GLY A 35 23.59 0.18 0.76
N ASN A 36 24.71 0.16 1.46
CA ASN A 36 24.78 0.38 2.92
C ASN A 36 23.86 -0.56 3.73
N GLY A 37 23.67 -1.80 3.25
CA GLY A 37 22.80 -2.79 3.89
C GLY A 37 21.30 -2.56 3.66
N VAL A 38 20.91 -1.55 2.87
CA VAL A 38 19.52 -1.28 2.50
C VAL A 38 19.24 -1.80 1.10
N ARG A 39 18.19 -2.61 0.97
CA ARG A 39 17.70 -3.15 -0.31
C ARG A 39 16.52 -2.33 -0.80
N TYR A 40 16.59 -1.91 -2.06
CA TYR A 40 15.55 -1.14 -2.72
C TYR A 40 14.80 -2.02 -3.72
N TYR A 41 13.47 -2.00 -3.66
CA TYR A 41 12.58 -2.79 -4.50
C TYR A 41 11.71 -1.90 -5.37
N ALA A 42 11.44 -2.35 -6.59
CA ALA A 42 10.51 -1.71 -7.49
C ALA A 42 9.14 -2.40 -7.41
N ALA A 43 8.08 -1.60 -7.33
CA ALA A 43 6.71 -2.05 -7.26
C ALA A 43 5.79 -1.13 -8.07
N ASP A 44 4.52 -1.51 -8.15
CA ASP A 44 3.45 -0.78 -8.82
C ASP A 44 2.26 -0.58 -7.90
N ALA A 45 1.80 0.66 -7.77
CA ALA A 45 0.55 1.01 -7.12
C ALA A 45 -0.54 0.86 -8.17
N VAL A 46 -1.39 -0.14 -8.02
CA VAL A 46 -2.43 -0.48 -8.96
C VAL A 46 -3.78 -0.09 -8.35
N ILE A 47 -4.47 0.80 -9.06
CA ILE A 47 -5.84 1.23 -8.76
C ILE A 47 -6.74 0.47 -9.71
N THR A 48 -7.71 -0.26 -9.17
CA THR A 48 -8.72 -0.96 -9.97
C THR A 48 -10.10 -0.53 -9.50
N SER A 49 -10.96 -0.15 -10.43
CA SER A 49 -12.38 0.12 -10.18
C SER A 49 -13.19 -0.01 -11.47
N ASP A 50 -14.51 -0.03 -11.35
CA ASP A 50 -15.42 -0.02 -12.52
C ASP A 50 -15.33 1.27 -13.35
N PHE A 51 -14.81 2.37 -12.78
CA PHE A 51 -14.71 3.66 -13.44
C PHE A 51 -13.29 3.98 -13.95
N VAL A 52 -12.30 3.88 -13.06
CA VAL A 52 -10.89 4.20 -13.35
C VAL A 52 -9.98 3.04 -12.98
N ASN A 53 -9.02 2.77 -13.86
CA ASN A 53 -7.97 1.78 -13.66
C ASN A 53 -6.63 2.46 -13.94
N GLY A 54 -5.64 2.25 -13.07
CA GLY A 54 -4.37 2.96 -13.15
C GLY A 54 -3.23 2.16 -12.55
N THR A 55 -2.01 2.43 -13.02
CA THR A 55 -0.79 1.83 -12.49
C THR A 55 0.27 2.91 -12.39
N VAL A 56 0.83 3.07 -11.21
CA VAL A 56 1.87 4.07 -10.93
C VAL A 56 3.11 3.34 -10.39
N PRO A 57 4.30 3.53 -11.00
CA PRO A 57 5.54 3.00 -10.47
C PRO A 57 5.82 3.54 -9.06
N LEU A 58 6.14 2.67 -8.11
CA LEU A 58 6.70 3.05 -6.82
C LEU A 58 8.00 2.31 -6.53
N GLY A 59 8.82 2.88 -5.64
CA GLY A 59 9.97 2.21 -5.05
C GLY A 59 9.88 2.25 -3.54
N PHE A 60 10.32 1.19 -2.88
CA PHE A 60 10.37 1.12 -1.41
C PHE A 60 11.61 0.36 -0.96
N ASP A 61 11.98 0.51 0.30
CA ASP A 61 13.11 -0.20 0.91
C ASP A 61 12.71 -1.07 2.13
N SER A 62 13.70 -1.73 2.73
CA SER A 62 13.50 -2.58 3.91
C SER A 62 12.91 -1.82 5.11
N ASP A 63 13.22 -0.53 5.24
CA ASP A 63 12.66 0.30 6.32
C ASP A 63 11.18 0.57 6.05
N ASP A 64 10.81 0.81 4.79
CA ASP A 64 9.41 0.96 4.41
C ASP A 64 8.58 -0.31 4.74
N LEU A 65 9.13 -1.52 4.62
CA LEU A 65 8.44 -2.75 5.08
C LEU A 65 8.19 -2.77 6.58
N THR A 66 9.11 -2.20 7.37
CA THR A 66 8.96 -2.06 8.82
C THR A 66 7.91 -1.01 9.13
N ASP A 67 7.98 0.14 8.45
CA ASP A 67 7.02 1.23 8.57
C ASP A 67 5.60 0.73 8.26
N TRP A 68 5.39 -0.09 7.22
CA TRP A 68 4.06 -0.67 6.94
C TRP A 68 3.50 -1.46 8.13
N GLY A 69 4.33 -2.28 8.78
CA GLY A 69 3.92 -3.02 9.98
C GLY A 69 3.55 -2.12 11.14
N LEU A 70 4.28 -1.01 11.33
CA LEU A 70 3.96 0.00 12.34
C LEU A 70 2.65 0.73 12.04
N LEU A 71 2.40 1.04 10.77
CA LEU A 71 1.15 1.67 10.32
C LEU A 71 -0.06 0.75 10.56
N LEU A 72 0.07 -0.55 10.29
CA LEU A 72 -0.98 -1.53 10.60
C LEU A 72 -1.28 -1.62 12.10
N ASN A 73 -0.26 -1.48 12.95
CA ASN A 73 -0.47 -1.44 14.39
C ASN A 73 -1.20 -0.16 14.82
N ALA A 74 -0.78 0.99 14.30
CA ALA A 74 -1.43 2.27 14.59
C ALA A 74 -2.89 2.30 14.11
N ALA A 75 -3.18 1.75 12.92
CA ALA A 75 -4.54 1.59 12.43
C ALA A 75 -5.40 0.70 13.36
N ALA A 76 -4.85 -0.40 13.87
CA ALA A 76 -5.54 -1.29 14.80
C ALA A 76 -5.80 -0.66 16.19
N GLU A 77 -4.96 0.28 16.64
CA GLU A 77 -5.26 1.08 17.83
C GLU A 77 -6.38 2.09 17.53
N ALA A 78 -6.29 2.79 16.39
CA ALA A 78 -7.29 3.77 15.97
C ALA A 78 -8.72 3.19 15.84
N GLU A 79 -8.86 1.98 15.27
CA GLU A 79 -10.15 1.29 15.18
C GLU A 79 -10.72 0.91 16.56
N ARG A 80 -9.86 0.61 17.55
CA ARG A 80 -10.30 0.28 18.91
C ARG A 80 -10.74 1.49 19.71
N ASP A 81 -10.07 2.62 19.54
CA ASP A 81 -10.34 3.83 20.30
C ASP A 81 -11.61 4.55 19.83
N GLY A 82 -12.13 4.22 18.63
CA GLY A 82 -13.48 4.54 18.18
C GLY A 82 -13.81 6.03 18.02
N ALA A 83 -12.84 6.92 18.25
CA ALA A 83 -13.02 8.37 18.20
C ALA A 83 -11.73 9.01 17.72
N LEU A 84 -11.72 9.41 16.46
CA LEU A 84 -10.68 10.26 15.91
C LEU A 84 -11.32 11.61 15.57
N ASP A 85 -11.23 12.57 16.51
CA ASP A 85 -11.49 13.98 16.22
C ASP A 85 -10.58 14.49 15.09
N ASP A 86 -9.42 13.85 14.88
CA ASP A 86 -8.59 13.98 13.68
C ASP A 86 -8.28 12.58 13.10
N PRO A 87 -8.71 12.27 11.86
CA PRO A 87 -8.49 10.96 11.26
C PRO A 87 -7.00 10.62 11.19
N PHE A 88 -6.64 9.39 11.57
CA PHE A 88 -5.28 8.87 11.46
C PHE A 88 -4.85 8.95 10.01
N LYS A 89 -3.68 9.57 9.77
CA LYS A 89 -3.11 9.78 8.44
C LYS A 89 -1.69 9.23 8.40
N ALA A 90 -1.39 8.45 7.39
CA ALA A 90 -0.07 7.89 7.20
C ALA A 90 0.30 7.75 5.73
N ASP A 91 1.57 8.02 5.41
CA ASP A 91 2.10 7.89 4.07
C ASP A 91 2.99 6.64 3.97
N TRP A 92 2.85 5.87 2.90
CA TRP A 92 3.65 4.67 2.62
C TRP A 92 3.87 4.47 1.11
N PRO A 93 5.11 4.27 0.62
CA PRO A 93 6.38 4.54 1.29
C PRO A 93 6.48 6.01 1.74
N ARG A 94 7.51 6.38 2.51
CA ARG A 94 7.64 7.78 2.97
C ARG A 94 7.61 8.77 1.80
N ALA A 95 6.77 9.80 1.92
CA ALA A 95 6.56 10.79 0.88
C ALA A 95 7.87 11.50 0.46
N GLY A 96 7.94 11.88 -0.82
CA GLY A 96 9.02 12.73 -1.36
C GLY A 96 10.15 11.99 -2.10
N ARG A 97 10.15 10.66 -2.14
CA ARG A 97 11.14 9.86 -2.90
C ARG A 97 10.59 9.37 -4.24
N THR A 98 9.35 8.90 -4.23
CA THR A 98 8.63 8.25 -5.32
C THR A 98 7.13 8.52 -5.17
N ALA A 99 6.30 7.97 -6.05
CA ALA A 99 4.89 7.77 -5.78
C ALA A 99 4.67 7.05 -4.45
N TYR A 100 3.61 7.41 -3.73
CA TYR A 100 3.27 6.88 -2.42
C TYR A 100 1.76 6.81 -2.23
N LEU A 101 1.33 6.02 -1.24
CA LEU A 101 -0.04 5.91 -0.80
C LEU A 101 -0.20 6.74 0.47
N ARG A 102 -1.30 7.48 0.60
CA ARG A 102 -1.74 8.08 1.85
C ARG A 102 -2.98 7.36 2.35
N PHE A 103 -2.88 6.83 3.55
CA PHE A 103 -3.96 6.17 4.29
C PHE A 103 -4.60 7.18 5.21
N ILE A 104 -5.93 7.26 5.14
CA ILE A 104 -6.73 8.15 6.00
C ILE A 104 -7.82 7.29 6.63
N ALA A 105 -7.73 7.09 7.94
CA ALA A 105 -8.75 6.40 8.73
C ALA A 105 -9.97 7.32 8.89
N HIS A 106 -10.84 7.26 7.90
CA HIS A 106 -12.16 7.88 7.86
C HIS A 106 -13.20 6.77 7.76
N ASP A 107 -14.48 7.07 7.91
CA ASP A 107 -15.58 6.15 7.60
C ASP A 107 -16.30 6.61 6.32
N PRO A 108 -16.13 5.94 5.16
CA PRO A 108 -15.21 4.82 4.90
C PRO A 108 -13.75 5.29 4.82
N TYR A 109 -12.78 4.37 4.84
CA TYR A 109 -11.37 4.73 4.70
C TYR A 109 -11.13 5.46 3.38
N LEU A 110 -10.19 6.41 3.37
CA LEU A 110 -9.75 7.05 2.13
C LEU A 110 -8.30 6.71 1.87
N VAL A 111 -8.04 6.10 0.71
CA VAL A 111 -6.68 5.80 0.26
C VAL A 111 -6.37 6.66 -0.95
N GLU A 112 -5.35 7.50 -0.82
CA GLU A 112 -4.89 8.34 -1.92
C GLU A 112 -3.63 7.77 -2.53
N VAL A 113 -3.57 7.68 -3.85
CA VAL A 113 -2.34 7.37 -4.59
C VAL A 113 -1.79 8.67 -5.15
N HIS A 114 -0.58 9.03 -4.71
CA HIS A 114 0.13 10.23 -5.12
C HIS A 114 1.24 9.82 -6.10
N ASP A 115 1.30 10.41 -7.29
CA ASP A 115 2.35 10.14 -8.30
C ASP A 115 3.75 10.71 -7.91
N GLY A 116 3.89 11.24 -6.69
CA GLY A 116 5.15 11.81 -6.20
C GLY A 116 5.49 13.17 -6.83
N PRO A 117 6.77 13.57 -6.91
CA PRO A 117 7.17 14.90 -7.35
C PRO A 117 7.02 15.14 -8.87
N SER A 118 6.68 14.11 -9.66
CA SER A 118 6.60 14.14 -11.12
C SER A 118 5.44 15.03 -11.61
N THR A 119 4.20 14.57 -11.46
CA THR A 119 3.00 15.23 -12.00
C THR A 119 2.12 15.82 -10.91
N ARG A 120 2.30 15.40 -9.65
CA ARG A 120 1.46 15.75 -8.49
C ARG A 120 -0.01 15.37 -8.66
N ILE A 121 -0.30 14.39 -9.51
CA ILE A 121 -1.63 13.81 -9.61
C ILE A 121 -1.91 13.01 -8.33
N VAL A 122 -3.13 13.17 -7.82
CA VAL A 122 -3.65 12.44 -6.67
C VAL A 122 -4.94 11.74 -7.10
N VAL A 123 -5.03 10.44 -6.83
CA VAL A 123 -6.25 9.66 -7.00
C VAL A 123 -6.72 9.20 -5.63
N SER A 124 -7.88 9.69 -5.20
CA SER A 124 -8.46 9.33 -3.90
C SER A 124 -9.53 8.25 -4.07
N VAL A 125 -9.38 7.13 -3.39
CA VAL A 125 -10.23 5.93 -3.50
C VAL A 125 -10.85 5.63 -2.12
N PRO A 126 -12.17 5.80 -1.94
CA PRO A 126 -12.83 5.44 -0.69
C PRO A 126 -12.98 3.92 -0.58
N LEU A 127 -12.47 3.29 0.48
CA LEU A 127 -12.53 1.85 0.66
C LEU A 127 -13.26 1.53 1.96
N ASP A 128 -14.38 0.82 1.83
CA ASP A 128 -15.01 0.16 2.97
C ASP A 128 -14.21 -1.12 3.25
N MET A 129 -13.25 -1.02 4.17
CA MET A 129 -12.34 -2.10 4.50
C MET A 129 -13.02 -2.97 5.58
N GLY A 130 -13.39 -4.20 5.20
CA GLY A 130 -14.03 -5.14 6.14
C GLY A 130 -13.16 -5.46 7.35
N GLU A 131 -13.77 -5.98 8.42
CA GLU A 131 -13.16 -6.15 9.76
C GLU A 131 -11.82 -6.91 9.79
N GLU A 132 -11.54 -7.76 8.80
CA GLU A 132 -10.33 -8.58 8.74
C GLU A 132 -9.15 -7.92 7.99
N TRP A 133 -9.33 -6.73 7.40
CA TRP A 133 -8.35 -6.13 6.48
C TRP A 133 -6.95 -5.95 7.10
N ILE A 134 -6.86 -5.66 8.40
CA ILE A 134 -5.58 -5.50 9.11
C ILE A 134 -4.87 -6.86 9.23
N ALA A 135 -5.60 -7.90 9.64
CA ALA A 135 -5.04 -9.25 9.78
C ALA A 135 -4.55 -9.76 8.42
N GLU A 136 -5.39 -9.60 7.41
CA GLU A 136 -5.09 -9.87 6.00
C GLU A 136 -3.86 -9.11 5.48
N SER A 137 -3.68 -7.85 5.88
CA SER A 137 -2.52 -7.04 5.49
C SER A 137 -1.25 -7.49 6.20
N ARG A 138 -1.33 -7.95 7.45
CA ARG A 138 -0.19 -8.51 8.20
C ARG A 138 0.28 -9.83 7.60
N GLU A 139 -0.64 -10.68 7.17
CA GLU A 139 -0.31 -11.92 6.47
C GLU A 139 0.42 -11.65 5.15
N ARG A 140 -0.07 -10.69 4.37
CA ARG A 140 0.58 -10.26 3.12
C ARG A 140 1.96 -9.67 3.35
N LEU A 141 2.13 -8.83 4.37
CA LEU A 141 3.45 -8.30 4.75
C LEU A 141 4.41 -9.44 5.13
N THR A 142 3.95 -10.43 5.88
CA THR A 142 4.76 -11.59 6.27
C THR A 142 5.18 -12.40 5.05
N ALA A 143 4.25 -12.69 4.13
CA ALA A 143 4.54 -13.39 2.89
C ALA A 143 5.50 -12.61 1.98
N ALA A 144 5.33 -11.29 1.88
CA ALA A 144 6.21 -10.43 1.11
C ALA A 144 7.64 -10.42 1.69
N ARG A 145 7.81 -10.24 3.00
CA ARG A 145 9.12 -10.31 3.67
C ARG A 145 9.82 -11.65 3.41
N ALA A 146 9.11 -12.76 3.58
CA ALA A 146 9.65 -14.08 3.31
C ALA A 146 10.12 -14.24 1.86
N ALA A 147 9.39 -13.69 0.89
CA ALA A 147 9.76 -13.76 -0.51
C ALA A 147 10.92 -12.83 -0.90
N LEU A 148 11.11 -11.73 -0.18
CA LEU A 148 12.23 -10.81 -0.34
C LEU A 148 13.47 -11.25 0.46
N GLY A 149 13.31 -12.22 1.37
CA GLY A 149 14.36 -12.63 2.30
C GLY A 149 14.69 -11.52 3.33
N GLU A 150 13.68 -10.77 3.76
CA GLU A 150 13.72 -9.75 4.83
C GLU A 150 13.21 -10.32 6.16
#